data_AF-A0A965KEY0-F1
#
_entry.id   AF-A0A965KEY0-F1
#
_cell.length_a   1.000
_cell.length_b   1.000
_cell.length_c   1.000
_cell.angle_alpha   90.00
_cell.angle_beta   90.00
_cell.angle_gamma   90.00
#
_symmetry.space_group_name_H-M   'P 1'
#
loop_
_entity.id
_entity.type
_entity.pdbx_description
1 polymer ?
#
loop_
_entity_poly.entity_id
_entity_poly.type
_entity_poly.pdbx_seq_one_letter_code
_entity_poly.pdbx_strand_id
1 'polypeptide(L)'
;MSHSPERKIRGAVLGLAFGDAMSFPSTTHRLRLLNVKRSNRMISLTQFAFDEKQNTYPTVYTHAQSVEFLAPRPTDDSEWLYFSADIHLSGLEPKAGWIKLANNDEDLRGRTGTLMALDNLKAGKMPPESGHDNPHYFDDMAMVRSLAAALIFRRNEALVLEKTRSDAEVTHSEDGIYCALALATVATALLADESAEAAVAKALKQLPEGSWSQRVVADALTATSGAKSVTEVAYILEDVVIDRIYSYSISAPESLALILCYLRVAKTSNDFLLAGTINKRKLDSMPALLGAIAGLIHGDEWIPSGFIANGSDLDGVCIPSLKGKSLSDLAARIIG
;
A
#
# COMPACT_ATOMS: atom_id res chain seq x y z
N MET A 1 -26.52 -3.03 2.24
CA MET A 1 -26.97 -2.53 0.92
C MET A 1 -25.72 -2.32 0.10
N SER A 2 -25.67 -2.76 -1.16
CA SER A 2 -24.49 -2.49 -2.00
C SER A 2 -24.38 -0.99 -2.27
N HIS A 3 -23.19 -0.42 -2.09
CA HIS A 3 -22.92 0.98 -2.41
C HIS A 3 -22.73 1.16 -3.91
N SER A 4 -23.04 2.35 -4.43
CA SER A 4 -22.81 2.64 -5.85
C SER A 4 -21.32 2.47 -6.21
N PRO A 5 -20.98 2.11 -7.46
CA PRO A 5 -19.60 1.99 -7.91
C PRO A 5 -18.76 3.24 -7.61
N GLU A 6 -19.34 4.43 -7.72
CA GLU A 6 -18.69 5.71 -7.43
C GLU A 6 -18.32 5.83 -5.95
N ARG A 7 -19.23 5.43 -5.05
CA ARG A 7 -18.96 5.43 -3.60
C ARG A 7 -17.89 4.41 -3.22
N LYS A 8 -17.87 3.25 -3.88
CA LYS A 8 -16.81 2.24 -3.69
C LYS A 8 -15.46 2.73 -4.18
N ILE A 9 -15.38 3.37 -5.34
CA ILE A 9 -14.14 3.93 -5.88
C ILE A 9 -13.62 5.05 -4.97
N ARG A 10 -14.49 5.98 -4.58
CA ARG A 10 -14.14 7.05 -3.63
C ARG A 10 -13.70 6.47 -2.29
N GLY A 11 -14.44 5.48 -1.79
CA GLY A 11 -14.11 4.76 -0.56
C GLY A 11 -12.76 4.05 -0.65
N ALA A 12 -12.42 3.42 -1.77
CA ALA A 12 -11.15 2.73 -1.94
C ALA A 12 -9.96 3.70 -1.92
N VAL A 13 -10.05 4.79 -2.69
CA VAL A 13 -8.99 5.81 -2.75
C VAL A 13 -8.82 6.53 -1.42
N LEU A 14 -9.91 7.01 -0.83
CA LEU A 14 -9.85 7.76 0.44
C LEU A 14 -9.64 6.86 1.66
N GLY A 15 -10.10 5.61 1.59
CA GLY A 15 -9.87 4.61 2.62
C GLY A 15 -8.41 4.20 2.69
N LEU A 16 -7.76 4.07 1.53
CA LEU A 16 -6.31 3.90 1.45
C LEU A 16 -5.58 5.09 2.07
N ALA A 17 -5.93 6.30 1.66
CA ALA A 17 -5.35 7.53 2.21
C ALA A 17 -5.52 7.64 3.73
N PHE A 18 -6.70 7.29 4.25
CA PHE A 18 -6.97 7.34 5.67
C PHE A 18 -6.21 6.25 6.44
N GLY A 19 -6.13 5.04 5.89
CA GLY A 19 -5.33 3.96 6.45
C GLY A 19 -3.84 4.32 6.52
N ASP A 20 -3.29 4.80 5.42
CA ASP A 20 -1.93 5.31 5.30
C ASP A 20 -1.67 6.45 6.29
N ALA A 21 -2.58 7.42 6.40
CA ALA A 21 -2.49 8.51 7.36
C ALA A 21 -2.40 8.07 8.83
N MET A 22 -3.08 6.96 9.16
CA MET A 22 -3.14 6.37 10.51
C MET A 22 -2.05 5.31 10.75
N SER A 23 -1.21 5.03 9.75
CA SER A 23 -0.14 4.05 9.83
C SER A 23 0.92 4.49 10.85
N PHE A 24 1.62 3.51 11.44
CA PHE A 24 2.73 3.81 12.34
C PHE A 24 3.84 4.63 11.67
N PRO A 25 4.29 4.31 10.43
CA PRO A 25 5.36 5.07 9.80
C PRO A 25 4.93 6.42 9.23
N SER A 26 3.63 6.73 9.13
CA SER A 26 3.11 8.03 8.66
C SER A 26 3.84 9.24 9.24
N THR A 27 4.09 9.24 10.55
CA THR A 27 4.83 10.33 11.21
C THR A 27 6.33 10.29 10.92
N THR A 28 6.92 9.11 10.74
CA THR A 28 8.34 8.94 10.40
C THR A 28 8.64 9.31 8.95
N HIS A 29 7.75 9.03 8.00
CA HIS A 29 7.84 9.49 6.60
C HIS A 29 7.93 11.02 6.53
N ARG A 30 7.20 11.70 7.42
CA ARG A 30 7.20 13.17 7.54
C ARG A 30 8.42 13.78 8.20
N LEU A 31 9.29 13.00 8.84
CA LEU A 31 10.53 13.52 9.45
C LEU A 31 11.44 14.24 8.46
N ARG A 32 11.36 13.90 7.18
CA ARG A 32 12.14 14.52 6.10
C ARG A 32 11.51 15.82 5.56
N LEU A 33 10.25 16.11 5.90
CA LEU A 33 9.65 17.43 5.70
C LEU A 33 10.19 18.45 6.73
N LEU A 34 10.69 17.94 7.86
CA LEU A 34 11.37 18.75 8.86
C LEU A 34 12.84 19.01 8.47
N ASN A 35 13.47 19.99 9.11
CA ASN A 35 14.89 20.27 8.90
C ASN A 35 15.75 19.03 9.22
N VAL A 36 16.78 18.73 8.40
CA VAL A 36 17.68 17.57 8.58
C VAL A 36 18.28 17.45 9.99
N LYS A 37 18.56 18.57 10.67
CA LYS A 37 19.03 18.57 12.07
C LYS A 37 18.01 17.94 13.02
N ARG A 38 16.72 18.05 12.73
CA ARG A 38 15.63 17.43 13.53
C ARG A 38 15.54 15.94 13.28
N SER A 39 15.59 15.51 12.02
CA SER A 39 15.62 14.09 11.70
C SER A 39 16.86 13.41 12.33
N ASN A 40 18.03 14.06 12.30
CA ASN A 40 19.24 13.55 12.94
C ASN A 40 19.11 13.50 14.46
N ARG A 41 18.46 14.52 15.07
CA ARG A 41 18.20 14.53 16.51
C ARG A 41 17.31 13.37 16.94
N MET A 42 16.30 12.99 16.15
CA MET A 42 15.49 11.79 16.42
C MET A 42 16.35 10.54 16.50
N ILE A 43 17.25 10.34 15.53
CA ILE A 43 18.17 9.19 15.51
C ILE A 43 19.06 9.19 16.76
N SER A 44 19.65 10.34 17.12
CA SER A 44 20.50 10.44 18.31
C SER A 44 19.72 10.20 19.61
N LEU A 45 18.47 10.66 19.72
CA LEU A 45 17.65 10.41 20.90
C LEU A 45 17.23 8.95 21.01
N THR A 46 16.94 8.28 19.89
CA THR A 46 16.67 6.84 19.86
C THR A 46 17.88 6.04 20.33
N GLN A 47 19.09 6.39 19.84
CA GLN A 47 20.33 5.76 20.30
C GLN A 47 20.57 5.99 21.79
N PHE A 48 20.39 7.22 22.26
CA PHE A 48 20.50 7.55 23.68
C PHE A 48 19.52 6.74 24.54
N ALA A 49 18.26 6.63 24.12
CA ALA A 49 17.26 5.82 24.84
C ALA A 49 17.68 4.34 24.92
N PHE A 50 18.24 3.79 23.84
CA PHE A 50 18.79 2.43 23.82
C PHE A 50 19.97 2.27 24.80
N ASP A 51 20.97 3.16 24.71
CA ASP A 51 22.18 3.10 25.53
C ASP A 51 21.88 3.24 27.03
N GLU A 52 20.90 4.09 27.37
CA GLU A 52 20.43 4.32 28.73
C GLU A 52 19.37 3.31 29.20
N LYS A 53 19.14 2.24 28.42
CA LYS A 53 18.21 1.14 28.76
C LYS A 53 16.79 1.60 29.05
N GLN A 54 16.32 2.62 28.32
CA GLN A 54 14.97 3.13 28.43
C GLN A 54 14.01 2.23 27.63
N ASN A 55 12.86 1.91 28.22
CA ASN A 55 11.80 1.16 27.54
C ASN A 55 10.90 2.06 26.66
N THR A 56 11.00 3.38 26.82
CA THR A 56 10.25 4.37 26.05
C THR A 56 11.20 5.05 25.07
N TYR A 57 10.96 4.86 23.78
CA TYR A 57 11.70 5.52 22.72
C TYR A 57 11.02 6.84 22.32
N PRO A 58 11.79 7.86 21.91
CA PRO A 58 11.23 9.11 21.42
C PRO A 58 10.37 8.87 20.18
N THR A 59 9.18 9.44 20.17
CA THR A 59 8.32 9.51 18.98
C THR A 59 8.58 10.80 18.20
N VAL A 60 8.16 10.84 16.94
CA VAL A 60 8.38 12.00 16.08
C VAL A 60 7.73 13.26 16.66
N TYR A 61 8.47 14.38 16.64
CA TYR A 61 8.02 15.66 17.17
C TYR A 61 8.58 16.83 16.33
N THR A 62 7.86 17.96 16.31
CA THR A 62 8.22 19.11 15.45
C THR A 62 9.18 20.10 16.10
N HIS A 63 9.07 20.32 17.42
CA HIS A 63 9.84 21.28 18.25
C HIS A 63 10.22 22.60 17.54
N ALA A 64 9.43 23.64 17.84
CA ALA A 64 9.51 24.97 17.23
C ALA A 64 9.18 25.01 15.72
N GLN A 65 8.37 24.05 15.25
CA GLN A 65 7.71 24.06 13.94
C GLN A 65 6.22 23.74 14.11
N SER A 66 5.40 24.06 13.11
CA SER A 66 3.95 23.78 13.15
C SER A 66 3.68 22.30 13.41
N VAL A 67 2.77 21.99 14.33
CA VAL A 67 2.34 20.61 14.60
C VAL A 67 1.61 19.97 13.41
N GLU A 68 1.14 20.79 12.46
CA GLU A 68 0.47 20.34 11.25
C GLU A 68 1.35 19.46 10.36
N PHE A 69 2.68 19.59 10.45
CA PHE A 69 3.61 18.70 9.75
C PHE A 69 3.50 17.24 10.18
N LEU A 70 2.89 16.95 11.33
CA LEU A 70 2.66 15.60 11.84
C LEU A 70 1.17 15.28 11.97
N ALA A 71 0.29 16.09 11.37
CA ALA A 71 -1.12 15.77 11.28
C ALA A 71 -1.32 14.43 10.53
N PRO A 72 -2.36 13.64 10.88
CA PRO A 72 -2.65 12.39 10.19
C PRO A 72 -3.06 12.70 8.75
N ARG A 73 -2.13 12.51 7.82
CA ARG A 73 -2.28 12.79 6.40
C ARG A 73 -1.68 11.65 5.55
N PRO A 74 -2.11 11.48 4.29
CA PRO A 74 -1.57 10.48 3.37
C PRO A 74 -0.03 10.54 3.24
N THR A 75 0.65 9.40 3.09
CA THR A 75 2.11 9.32 2.88
C THR A 75 2.49 8.55 1.61
N ASP A 76 3.44 7.62 1.71
CA ASP A 76 4.10 7.00 0.60
C ASP A 76 3.14 6.12 -0.21
N ASP A 77 2.35 5.26 0.44
CA ASP A 77 1.37 4.41 -0.25
C ASP A 77 0.40 5.24 -1.09
N SER A 78 -0.09 6.35 -0.54
CA SER A 78 -1.00 7.26 -1.23
C SER A 78 -0.35 7.99 -2.40
N GLU A 79 0.91 8.41 -2.26
CA GLU A 79 1.67 9.05 -3.33
C GLU A 79 1.97 8.07 -4.46
N TRP A 80 2.34 6.82 -4.15
CA TRP A 80 2.57 5.78 -5.15
C TRP A 80 1.28 5.34 -5.84
N LEU A 81 0.16 5.27 -5.13
CA LEU A 81 -1.17 5.10 -5.74
C LEU A 81 -1.47 6.25 -6.71
N TYR A 82 -1.30 7.50 -6.27
CA TYR A 82 -1.57 8.67 -7.11
C TYR A 82 -0.71 8.67 -8.37
N PHE A 83 0.59 8.40 -8.23
CA PHE A 83 1.53 8.34 -9.34
C PHE A 83 1.09 7.31 -10.40
N SER A 84 0.78 6.07 -9.98
CA SER A 84 0.34 5.02 -10.90
C SER A 84 -1.02 5.37 -11.56
N ALA A 85 -1.95 5.94 -10.77
CA ALA A 85 -3.24 6.37 -11.30
C ALA A 85 -3.12 7.53 -12.31
N ASP A 86 -2.24 8.50 -12.07
CA ASP A 86 -2.03 9.64 -12.96
C ASP A 86 -1.44 9.21 -14.31
N ILE A 87 -0.49 8.28 -14.29
CA ILE A 87 0.03 7.61 -15.49
C ILE A 87 -1.11 6.95 -16.27
N HIS A 88 -1.90 6.10 -15.63
CA HIS A 88 -2.99 5.38 -16.31
C HIS A 88 -4.06 6.33 -16.87
N LEU A 89 -4.45 7.36 -16.11
CA LEU A 89 -5.43 8.36 -16.55
C LEU A 89 -4.92 9.22 -17.70
N SER A 90 -3.60 9.43 -17.82
CA SER A 90 -2.99 10.16 -18.93
C SER A 90 -2.94 9.36 -20.24
N GLY A 91 -3.23 8.06 -20.20
CA GLY A 91 -3.09 7.15 -21.35
C GLY A 91 -1.63 6.82 -21.70
N LEU A 92 -0.67 7.20 -20.84
CA LEU A 92 0.73 6.81 -20.99
C LEU A 92 0.92 5.33 -20.64
N GLU A 93 1.80 4.66 -21.39
CA GLU A 93 2.29 3.35 -20.96
C GLU A 93 3.11 3.51 -19.68
N PRO A 94 2.93 2.64 -18.66
CA PRO A 94 3.56 2.80 -17.36
C PRO A 94 5.06 3.03 -17.40
N LYS A 95 5.78 2.25 -18.21
CA LYS A 95 7.22 2.43 -18.44
C LYS A 95 7.61 3.87 -18.80
N ALA A 96 6.83 4.57 -19.63
CA ALA A 96 7.14 5.94 -20.03
C ALA A 96 7.01 6.91 -18.84
N GLY A 97 5.98 6.74 -18.00
CA GLY A 97 5.81 7.51 -16.78
C GLY A 97 6.94 7.29 -15.77
N TRP A 98 7.35 6.04 -15.58
CA TRP A 98 8.49 5.69 -14.74
C TRP A 98 9.83 6.21 -15.27
N ILE A 99 10.09 6.16 -16.58
CA ILE A 99 11.29 6.77 -17.19
C ILE A 99 11.30 8.29 -16.98
N LYS A 100 10.14 8.94 -17.09
CA LYS A 100 10.03 10.37 -16.81
C LYS A 100 10.33 10.68 -15.35
N LEU A 101 9.82 9.87 -14.41
CA LEU A 101 10.13 10.01 -12.98
C LEU A 101 11.62 9.76 -12.71
N ALA A 102 12.19 8.72 -13.32
CA ALA A 102 13.60 8.38 -13.20
C ALA A 102 14.49 9.53 -13.69
N ASN A 103 14.15 10.21 -14.78
CA ASN A 103 14.96 11.34 -15.28
C ASN A 103 14.63 12.69 -14.61
N ASN A 104 13.88 12.69 -13.51
CA ASN A 104 13.60 13.89 -12.74
C ASN A 104 14.72 14.16 -11.72
N ASP A 105 15.09 15.43 -11.53
CA ASP A 105 16.08 15.90 -10.55
C ASP A 105 15.51 16.09 -9.13
N GLU A 106 14.26 15.68 -8.90
CA GLU A 106 13.62 15.68 -7.58
C GLU A 106 14.33 14.74 -6.56
N ASP A 107 14.31 15.14 -5.29
CA ASP A 107 14.74 14.29 -4.15
C ASP A 107 13.68 13.19 -3.87
N LEU A 108 13.65 12.19 -4.76
CA LEU A 108 12.71 11.08 -4.69
C LEU A 108 13.01 10.18 -3.49
N ARG A 109 11.94 9.70 -2.86
CA ARG A 109 12.02 8.72 -1.76
C ARG A 109 11.06 7.59 -2.02
N GLY A 110 11.49 6.40 -1.63
CA GLY A 110 10.70 5.20 -1.78
C GLY A 110 11.43 4.03 -1.16
N ARG A 111 10.83 2.86 -1.31
CA ARG A 111 11.43 1.60 -0.88
C ARG A 111 12.66 1.26 -1.71
N THR A 112 13.51 0.40 -1.14
CA THR A 112 14.75 -0.07 -1.79
C THR A 112 14.48 -0.56 -3.21
N GLY A 113 13.44 -1.38 -3.42
CA GLY A 113 13.11 -1.92 -4.75
C GLY A 113 12.75 -0.82 -5.75
N THR A 114 11.87 0.10 -5.36
CA THR A 114 11.46 1.24 -6.19
C THR A 114 12.64 2.15 -6.55
N LEU A 115 13.48 2.52 -5.58
CA LEU A 115 14.62 3.41 -5.83
C LEU A 115 15.67 2.75 -6.74
N MET A 116 15.98 1.48 -6.51
CA MET A 116 16.92 0.75 -7.36
C MET A 116 16.39 0.53 -8.77
N ALA A 117 15.07 0.36 -8.95
CA ALA A 117 14.45 0.31 -10.26
C ALA A 117 14.55 1.66 -11.01
N LEU A 118 14.41 2.79 -10.31
CA LEU A 118 14.64 4.12 -10.90
C LEU A 118 16.10 4.28 -11.33
N ASP A 119 17.05 3.84 -10.51
CA ASP A 119 18.48 3.84 -10.87
C ASP A 119 18.78 2.92 -12.06
N ASN A 120 18.15 1.76 -12.13
CA ASN A 120 18.24 0.85 -13.27
C ASN A 120 17.73 1.52 -14.55
N LEU A 121 16.58 2.19 -14.51
CA LEU A 121 16.03 2.95 -15.65
C LEU A 121 16.96 4.09 -16.09
N LYS A 122 17.52 4.86 -15.14
CA LYS A 122 18.54 5.90 -15.42
C LYS A 122 19.77 5.32 -16.11
N ALA A 123 20.17 4.10 -15.73
CA ALA A 123 21.28 3.37 -16.33
C ALA A 123 20.92 2.68 -17.67
N GLY A 124 19.69 2.85 -18.17
CA GLY A 124 19.23 2.28 -19.44
C GLY A 124 18.76 0.82 -19.36
N LYS A 125 18.71 0.21 -18.17
CA LYS A 125 18.07 -1.10 -17.99
C LYS A 125 16.55 -0.90 -18.03
N MET A 126 15.89 -1.55 -18.98
CA MET A 126 14.45 -1.43 -19.19
C MET A 126 13.70 -2.55 -18.44
N PRO A 127 12.38 -2.44 -18.24
CA PRO A 127 11.57 -3.56 -17.76
C PRO A 127 11.59 -4.72 -18.78
N PRO A 128 11.58 -5.99 -18.32
CA PRO A 128 11.42 -6.41 -16.94
C PRO A 128 12.71 -6.36 -16.09
N GLU A 129 13.89 -6.18 -16.70
CA GLU A 129 15.18 -6.20 -15.99
C GLU A 129 15.28 -5.09 -14.93
N SER A 130 14.67 -3.91 -15.15
CA SER A 130 14.67 -2.83 -14.17
C SER A 130 14.00 -3.23 -12.84
N GLY A 131 12.92 -4.02 -12.92
CA GLY A 131 12.16 -4.52 -11.77
C GLY A 131 12.65 -5.87 -11.25
N HIS A 132 13.43 -6.61 -12.03
CA HIS A 132 14.05 -7.88 -11.61
C HIS A 132 15.41 -7.67 -10.92
N ASP A 133 16.28 -6.85 -11.49
CA ASP A 133 17.65 -6.62 -11.00
C ASP A 133 17.67 -5.63 -9.82
N ASN A 134 16.85 -5.88 -8.80
CA ASN A 134 16.88 -5.16 -7.53
C ASN A 134 16.65 -6.13 -6.36
N PRO A 135 17.26 -5.91 -5.18
CA PRO A 135 17.24 -6.85 -4.05
C PRO A 135 15.89 -6.93 -3.33
N HIS A 136 14.91 -6.12 -3.71
CA HIS A 136 13.64 -5.95 -3.00
C HIS A 136 12.43 -6.05 -3.94
N TYR A 137 12.58 -6.75 -5.06
CA TYR A 137 11.57 -6.83 -6.13
C TYR A 137 10.24 -7.46 -5.68
N PHE A 138 10.23 -8.07 -4.49
CA PHE A 138 9.12 -8.82 -3.91
C PHE A 138 8.32 -8.03 -2.87
N ASP A 139 8.63 -6.74 -2.65
CA ASP A 139 7.92 -5.93 -1.66
C ASP A 139 6.47 -5.58 -2.08
N ASP A 140 5.63 -5.15 -1.14
CA ASP A 140 4.19 -4.97 -1.34
C ASP A 140 3.78 -3.65 -2.03
N MET A 141 4.71 -2.82 -2.48
CA MET A 141 4.39 -1.52 -3.09
C MET A 141 3.73 -1.68 -4.46
N ALA A 142 4.04 -2.74 -5.20
CA ALA A 142 3.28 -3.07 -6.41
C ALA A 142 1.81 -3.41 -6.10
N MET A 143 1.50 -3.94 -4.92
CA MET A 143 0.11 -4.21 -4.52
C MET A 143 -0.66 -2.90 -4.34
N VAL A 144 -0.08 -1.91 -3.65
CA VAL A 144 -0.69 -0.58 -3.49
C VAL A 144 -1.01 0.04 -4.84
N ARG A 145 -0.04 0.05 -5.76
CA ARG A 145 -0.21 0.60 -7.11
C ARG A 145 -1.21 -0.18 -7.96
N SER A 146 -1.35 -1.50 -7.77
CA SER A 146 -2.30 -2.35 -8.50
C SER A 146 -3.76 -1.89 -8.38
N LEU A 147 -4.10 -1.21 -7.27
CA LEU A 147 -5.42 -0.62 -7.05
C LEU A 147 -5.76 0.45 -8.09
N ALA A 148 -4.77 1.21 -8.59
CA ALA A 148 -5.00 2.21 -9.63
C ALA A 148 -5.56 1.57 -10.92
N ALA A 149 -4.91 0.51 -11.41
CA ALA A 149 -5.37 -0.23 -12.58
C ALA A 149 -6.75 -0.87 -12.34
N ALA A 150 -6.96 -1.50 -11.18
CA ALA A 150 -8.24 -2.11 -10.81
C ALA A 150 -9.40 -1.11 -10.79
N LEU A 151 -9.19 0.10 -10.27
CA LEU A 151 -10.23 1.14 -10.18
C LEU A 151 -10.53 1.79 -11.55
N ILE A 152 -9.49 2.07 -12.35
CA ILE A 152 -9.61 2.74 -13.64
C ILE A 152 -10.19 1.81 -14.70
N PHE A 153 -9.63 0.60 -14.84
CA PHE A 153 -9.98 -0.35 -15.90
C PHE A 153 -11.02 -1.39 -15.47
N ARG A 154 -11.69 -1.18 -14.32
CA ARG A 154 -12.67 -2.07 -13.66
C ARG A 154 -13.71 -2.80 -14.54
N ARG A 155 -14.00 -2.28 -15.74
CA ARG A 155 -14.95 -2.87 -16.69
C ARG A 155 -14.34 -3.94 -17.60
N ASN A 156 -13.03 -4.15 -17.55
CA ASN A 156 -12.30 -5.11 -18.37
C ASN A 156 -11.21 -5.80 -17.54
N GLU A 157 -11.51 -6.98 -17.00
CA GLU A 157 -10.59 -7.75 -16.15
C GLU A 157 -9.24 -8.02 -16.84
N ALA A 158 -9.24 -8.34 -18.14
CA ALA A 158 -8.01 -8.59 -18.89
C ALA A 158 -7.12 -7.33 -18.96
N LEU A 159 -7.73 -6.17 -19.17
CA LEU A 159 -7.01 -4.89 -19.19
C LEU A 159 -6.50 -4.49 -17.80
N VAL A 160 -7.24 -4.80 -16.73
CA VAL A 160 -6.75 -4.62 -15.34
C VAL A 160 -5.46 -5.41 -15.16
N LEU A 161 -5.45 -6.71 -15.48
CA LEU A 161 -4.26 -7.55 -15.30
C LEU A 161 -3.09 -7.10 -16.18
N GLU A 162 -3.36 -6.71 -17.43
CA GLU A 162 -2.35 -6.17 -18.34
C GLU A 162 -1.69 -4.90 -17.77
N LYS A 163 -2.50 -3.92 -17.35
CA LYS A 163 -1.99 -2.64 -16.84
C LYS A 163 -1.36 -2.76 -15.46
N THR A 164 -1.87 -3.63 -14.58
CA THR A 164 -1.19 -3.99 -13.33
C THR A 164 0.18 -4.60 -13.61
N ARG A 165 0.29 -5.56 -14.53
CA ARG A 165 1.58 -6.19 -14.87
C ARG A 165 2.56 -5.19 -15.44
N SER A 166 2.14 -4.39 -16.42
CA SER A 166 2.99 -3.40 -17.09
C SER A 166 3.51 -2.32 -16.13
N ASP A 167 2.72 -1.94 -15.12
CA ASP A 167 3.17 -1.03 -14.06
C ASP A 167 4.07 -1.72 -13.03
N ALA A 168 3.75 -2.96 -12.65
CA ALA A 168 4.51 -3.72 -11.65
C ALA A 168 5.91 -4.12 -12.13
N GLU A 169 6.05 -4.61 -13.36
CA GLU A 169 7.32 -5.11 -13.93
C GLU A 169 8.42 -4.06 -14.03
N VAL A 170 8.06 -2.77 -13.93
CA VAL A 170 9.04 -1.69 -13.90
C VAL A 170 9.91 -1.75 -12.66
N THR A 171 9.34 -2.12 -11.50
CA THR A 171 10.01 -2.06 -10.20
C THR A 171 10.04 -3.38 -9.44
N HIS A 172 9.22 -4.34 -9.83
CA HIS A 172 9.05 -5.62 -9.16
C HIS A 172 9.20 -6.78 -10.14
N SER A 173 9.40 -7.97 -9.60
CA SER A 173 9.42 -9.23 -10.35
C SER A 173 8.83 -10.36 -9.49
N GLU A 174 8.58 -11.51 -10.11
CA GLU A 174 8.10 -12.73 -9.44
C GLU A 174 6.94 -12.47 -8.46
N ASP A 175 7.12 -12.82 -7.18
CA ASP A 175 6.13 -12.71 -6.12
C ASP A 175 5.59 -11.30 -5.89
N GLY A 176 6.38 -10.25 -6.17
CA GLY A 176 5.89 -8.87 -6.14
C GLY A 176 4.81 -8.62 -7.20
N ILE A 177 5.01 -9.15 -8.41
CA ILE A 177 4.03 -9.05 -9.51
C ILE A 177 2.83 -9.97 -9.24
N TYR A 178 3.06 -11.22 -8.79
CA TYR A 178 1.96 -12.17 -8.53
C TYR A 178 1.00 -11.64 -7.48
N CYS A 179 1.53 -11.06 -6.39
CA CYS A 179 0.71 -10.48 -5.35
C CYS A 179 -0.03 -9.21 -5.80
N ALA A 180 0.59 -8.37 -6.64
CA ALA A 180 -0.08 -7.21 -7.23
C ALA A 180 -1.27 -7.62 -8.11
N LEU A 181 -1.10 -8.65 -8.94
CA LEU A 181 -2.18 -9.20 -9.77
C LEU A 181 -3.29 -9.83 -8.92
N ALA A 182 -2.93 -10.54 -7.86
CA ALA A 182 -3.88 -11.11 -6.91
C ALA A 182 -4.72 -10.02 -6.23
N LEU A 183 -4.09 -8.93 -5.76
CA LEU A 183 -4.83 -7.84 -5.13
C LEU A 183 -5.69 -7.05 -6.12
N ALA A 184 -5.19 -6.77 -7.34
CA ALA A 184 -6.01 -6.17 -8.38
C ALA A 184 -7.26 -7.03 -8.68
N THR A 185 -7.10 -8.35 -8.71
CA THR A 185 -8.20 -9.30 -8.88
C THR A 185 -9.20 -9.23 -7.72
N VAL A 186 -8.74 -9.15 -6.46
CA VAL A 186 -9.61 -8.92 -5.31
C VAL A 186 -10.39 -7.62 -5.47
N ALA A 187 -9.71 -6.52 -5.80
CA ALA A 187 -10.33 -5.22 -5.91
C ALA A 187 -11.40 -5.18 -7.02
N THR A 188 -11.11 -5.75 -8.19
CA THR A 188 -12.07 -5.84 -9.29
C THR A 188 -13.28 -6.70 -8.94
N ALA A 189 -13.08 -7.84 -8.26
CA ALA A 189 -14.18 -8.69 -7.81
C ALA A 189 -15.10 -7.97 -6.80
N LEU A 190 -14.53 -7.24 -5.83
CA LEU A 190 -15.32 -6.46 -4.85
C LEU A 190 -16.06 -5.28 -5.50
N LEU A 191 -15.48 -4.62 -6.51
CA LEU A 191 -16.17 -3.61 -7.32
C LEU A 191 -17.37 -4.20 -8.06
N ALA A 192 -17.27 -5.45 -8.51
CA ALA A 192 -18.33 -6.20 -9.17
C ALA A 192 -19.35 -6.85 -8.20
N ASP A 193 -19.30 -6.52 -6.90
CA ASP A 193 -20.17 -7.06 -5.86
C ASP A 193 -20.05 -8.57 -5.66
N GLU A 194 -18.92 -9.17 -6.04
CA GLU A 194 -18.64 -10.57 -5.70
C GLU A 194 -18.35 -10.73 -4.20
N SER A 195 -18.69 -11.91 -3.66
CA SER A 195 -18.38 -12.26 -2.28
C SER A 195 -16.88 -12.28 -2.00
N ALA A 196 -16.50 -12.05 -0.74
CA ALA A 196 -15.12 -12.21 -0.24
C ALA A 196 -14.52 -13.57 -0.64
N GLU A 197 -15.28 -14.65 -0.51
CA GLU A 197 -14.86 -16.01 -0.86
C GLU A 197 -14.53 -16.15 -2.36
N ALA A 198 -15.38 -15.58 -3.23
CA ALA A 198 -15.14 -15.57 -4.66
C ALA A 198 -13.92 -14.72 -5.05
N ALA A 199 -13.76 -13.54 -4.44
CA ALA A 199 -12.61 -12.68 -4.63
C ALA A 199 -11.30 -13.38 -4.23
N VAL A 200 -11.27 -14.04 -3.07
CA VAL A 200 -10.12 -14.85 -2.61
C VAL A 200 -9.84 -15.99 -3.60
N ALA A 201 -10.87 -16.75 -4.01
CA ALA A 201 -10.69 -17.86 -4.94
C ALA A 201 -10.14 -17.43 -6.31
N LYS A 202 -10.55 -16.25 -6.81
CA LYS A 202 -9.98 -15.66 -8.03
C LYS A 202 -8.53 -15.21 -7.82
N ALA A 203 -8.21 -14.57 -6.69
CA ALA A 203 -6.87 -14.11 -6.35
C ALA A 203 -5.85 -15.25 -6.31
N LEU A 204 -6.23 -16.41 -5.75
CA LEU A 204 -5.36 -17.60 -5.69
C LEU A 204 -4.93 -18.10 -7.08
N LYS A 205 -5.73 -17.87 -8.13
CA LYS A 205 -5.36 -18.26 -9.50
C LYS A 205 -4.23 -17.40 -10.09
N GLN A 206 -3.90 -16.28 -9.47
CA GLN A 206 -2.80 -15.41 -9.89
C GLN A 206 -1.45 -15.86 -9.31
N LEU A 207 -1.44 -16.84 -8.41
CA LEU A 207 -0.24 -17.30 -7.70
C LEU A 207 0.29 -18.58 -8.38
N PRO A 208 1.46 -18.54 -9.03
CA PRO A 208 2.03 -19.71 -9.67
C PRO A 208 2.36 -20.83 -8.68
N GLU A 209 2.22 -22.08 -9.12
CA GLU A 209 2.61 -23.24 -8.32
C GLU A 209 4.09 -23.16 -7.93
N GLY A 210 4.39 -23.35 -6.64
CA GLY A 210 5.76 -23.29 -6.14
C GLY A 210 6.33 -21.87 -5.96
N SER A 211 5.56 -20.80 -6.16
CA SER A 211 5.98 -19.45 -5.75
C SER A 211 5.98 -19.32 -4.22
N TRP A 212 6.67 -18.29 -3.70
CA TRP A 212 6.64 -18.01 -2.26
C TRP A 212 5.24 -17.58 -1.81
N SER A 213 4.60 -16.70 -2.58
CA SER A 213 3.21 -16.25 -2.37
C SER A 213 2.22 -17.41 -2.33
N GLN A 214 2.31 -18.37 -3.24
CA GLN A 214 1.41 -19.51 -3.26
C GLN A 214 1.52 -20.34 -1.97
N ARG A 215 2.74 -20.64 -1.51
CA ARG A 215 2.95 -21.41 -0.28
C ARG A 215 2.44 -20.68 0.95
N VAL A 216 2.89 -19.44 1.17
CA VAL A 216 2.53 -18.68 2.38
C VAL A 216 1.04 -18.39 2.46
N VAL A 217 0.40 -18.06 1.34
CA VAL A 217 -1.06 -17.86 1.31
C VAL A 217 -1.80 -19.16 1.61
N ALA A 218 -1.36 -20.30 1.06
CA ALA A 218 -1.99 -21.59 1.32
C ALA A 218 -1.85 -22.02 2.79
N ASP A 219 -0.67 -21.85 3.38
CA ASP A 219 -0.40 -22.16 4.78
C ASP A 219 -1.23 -21.26 5.71
N ALA A 220 -1.29 -19.96 5.43
CA ALA A 220 -2.10 -19.00 6.17
C ALA A 220 -3.60 -19.33 6.13
N LEU A 221 -4.15 -19.58 4.95
CA LEU A 221 -5.58 -19.90 4.78
C LEU A 221 -5.97 -21.23 5.45
N THR A 222 -5.04 -22.19 5.44
CA THR A 222 -5.18 -23.46 6.17
C THR A 222 -5.18 -23.22 7.67
N ALA A 223 -4.17 -22.52 8.19
CA ALA A 223 -4.02 -22.26 9.62
C ALA A 223 -5.19 -21.46 10.22
N THR A 224 -5.78 -20.55 9.44
CA THR A 224 -6.89 -19.70 9.89
C THR A 224 -8.27 -20.24 9.53
N SER A 225 -8.40 -21.47 9.02
CA SER A 225 -9.67 -21.99 8.48
C SER A 225 -10.81 -22.04 9.51
N GLY A 226 -10.47 -22.18 10.80
CA GLY A 226 -11.41 -22.21 11.93
C GLY A 226 -11.56 -20.89 12.69
N ALA A 227 -10.81 -19.85 12.31
CA ALA A 227 -10.82 -18.56 13.00
C ALA A 227 -12.15 -17.82 12.76
N LYS A 228 -12.69 -17.19 13.79
CA LYS A 228 -14.02 -16.54 13.77
C LYS A 228 -13.98 -15.02 13.86
N SER A 229 -12.80 -14.46 14.10
CA SER A 229 -12.61 -13.03 14.33
C SER A 229 -11.28 -12.55 13.76
N VAL A 230 -11.19 -11.24 13.52
CA VAL A 230 -9.94 -10.57 13.12
C VAL A 230 -8.82 -10.82 14.13
N THR A 231 -9.12 -10.80 15.44
CA THR A 231 -8.10 -11.00 16.48
C THR A 231 -7.59 -12.43 16.54
N GLU A 232 -8.45 -13.43 16.32
CA GLU A 232 -8.02 -14.84 16.18
C GLU A 232 -7.12 -15.04 14.96
N VAL A 233 -7.50 -14.48 13.81
CA VAL A 233 -6.66 -14.50 12.60
C VAL A 233 -5.32 -13.85 12.88
N ALA A 234 -5.31 -12.64 13.44
CA ALA A 234 -4.09 -11.90 13.76
C ALA A 234 -3.14 -12.71 14.65
N TYR A 235 -3.68 -13.33 15.71
CA TYR A 235 -2.92 -14.13 16.65
C TYR A 235 -2.26 -15.35 15.98
N ILE A 236 -3.01 -16.06 15.12
CA ILE A 236 -2.48 -17.22 14.39
C ILE A 236 -1.39 -16.79 13.40
N LEU A 237 -1.62 -15.72 12.63
CA LEU A 237 -0.70 -15.29 11.60
C LEU A 237 0.61 -14.70 12.14
N GLU A 238 0.65 -14.22 13.39
CA GLU A 238 1.90 -13.86 14.06
C GLU A 238 2.89 -15.03 14.11
N ASP A 239 2.41 -16.28 14.24
CA ASP A 239 3.29 -17.45 14.26
C ASP A 239 3.55 -18.00 12.85
N VAL A 240 2.51 -18.07 12.02
CA VAL A 240 2.55 -18.77 10.73
C VAL A 240 3.17 -17.94 9.59
N VAL A 241 2.96 -16.63 9.59
CA VAL A 241 3.29 -15.77 8.44
C VAL A 241 4.31 -14.69 8.78
N ILE A 242 4.22 -14.07 9.96
CA ILE A 242 5.06 -12.91 10.30
C ILE A 242 6.49 -13.37 10.63
N ASP A 243 7.38 -13.30 9.63
CA ASP A 243 8.81 -13.55 9.85
C ASP A 243 9.46 -12.43 10.68
N ARG A 244 10.41 -12.84 11.52
CA ARG A 244 11.19 -11.99 12.42
C ARG A 244 12.70 -12.11 12.18
N ILE A 245 13.11 -12.89 11.18
CA ILE A 245 14.52 -13.10 10.83
C ILE A 245 15.02 -11.94 9.96
N TYR A 246 14.25 -11.52 8.94
CA TYR A 246 14.66 -10.43 8.06
C TYR A 246 14.30 -9.04 8.60
N SER A 247 15.09 -8.01 8.26
CA SER A 247 14.92 -6.66 8.81
C SER A 247 13.75 -5.87 8.21
N TYR A 248 13.37 -6.18 6.97
CA TYR A 248 12.25 -5.53 6.30
C TYR A 248 10.99 -6.37 6.40
N SER A 249 9.88 -5.71 6.68
CA SER A 249 8.61 -6.37 6.98
C SER A 249 7.54 -6.15 5.91
N ILE A 250 7.93 -5.72 4.71
CA ILE A 250 7.03 -5.27 3.63
C ILE A 250 6.93 -6.27 2.47
N SER A 251 7.18 -7.56 2.71
CA SER A 251 7.11 -8.58 1.64
C SER A 251 5.67 -8.79 1.16
N ALA A 252 5.45 -8.74 -0.16
CA ALA A 252 4.14 -8.95 -0.78
C ALA A 252 3.49 -10.30 -0.46
N PRO A 253 4.21 -11.44 -0.41
CA PRO A 253 3.63 -12.74 -0.04
C PRO A 253 2.92 -12.74 1.31
N GLU A 254 3.60 -12.25 2.35
CA GLU A 254 3.04 -12.16 3.69
C GLU A 254 1.88 -11.17 3.75
N SER A 255 2.03 -9.98 3.16
CA SER A 255 0.97 -8.95 3.17
C SER A 255 -0.30 -9.44 2.45
N LEU A 256 -0.15 -10.14 1.31
CA LEU A 256 -1.28 -10.76 0.61
C LEU A 256 -1.94 -11.85 1.47
N ALA A 257 -1.16 -12.72 2.11
CA ALA A 257 -1.70 -13.77 2.98
C ALA A 257 -2.56 -13.19 4.10
N LEU A 258 -2.08 -12.14 4.78
CA LEU A 258 -2.85 -11.42 5.79
C LEU A 258 -4.15 -10.86 5.20
N ILE A 259 -4.08 -10.15 4.08
CA ILE A 259 -5.26 -9.55 3.42
C ILE A 259 -6.32 -10.61 3.12
N LEU A 260 -5.94 -11.73 2.51
CA LEU A 260 -6.88 -12.77 2.11
C LEU A 260 -7.49 -13.49 3.33
N CYS A 261 -6.73 -13.69 4.40
CA CYS A 261 -7.27 -14.25 5.65
C CYS A 261 -8.23 -13.27 6.34
N TYR A 262 -7.89 -11.98 6.42
CA TYR A 262 -8.76 -10.97 7.03
C TYR A 262 -10.05 -10.75 6.26
N LEU A 263 -9.98 -10.75 4.92
CA LEU A 263 -11.15 -10.59 4.06
C LEU A 263 -12.22 -11.68 4.30
N ARG A 264 -11.84 -12.87 4.79
CA ARG A 264 -12.77 -13.96 5.11
C ARG A 264 -13.51 -13.79 6.44
N VAL A 265 -13.02 -12.93 7.35
CA VAL A 265 -13.58 -12.81 8.71
C VAL A 265 -14.07 -11.40 9.05
N ALA A 266 -13.52 -10.36 8.43
CA ALA A 266 -13.91 -8.97 8.64
C ALA A 266 -15.31 -8.70 8.07
N LYS A 267 -16.15 -8.01 8.84
CA LYS A 267 -17.56 -7.73 8.46
C LYS A 267 -17.87 -6.25 8.42
N THR A 268 -17.08 -5.43 9.12
CA THR A 268 -17.27 -4.00 9.26
C THR A 268 -16.00 -3.25 8.86
N SER A 269 -16.12 -1.96 8.53
CA SER A 269 -14.96 -1.09 8.32
C SER A 269 -14.01 -1.05 9.53
N ASN A 270 -14.54 -1.14 10.75
CA ASN A 270 -13.73 -1.22 11.97
C ASN A 270 -12.93 -2.53 12.07
N ASP A 271 -13.48 -3.64 11.58
CA ASP A 271 -12.74 -4.91 11.51
C ASP A 271 -11.54 -4.78 10.57
N PHE A 272 -11.71 -4.12 9.42
CA PHE A 272 -10.62 -3.85 8.49
C PHE A 272 -9.57 -2.89 9.04
N LEU A 273 -9.98 -1.84 9.76
CA LEU A 273 -9.06 -0.94 10.45
C LEU A 273 -8.24 -1.66 11.53
N LEU A 274 -8.90 -2.51 12.33
CA LEU A 274 -8.22 -3.34 13.32
C LEU A 274 -7.24 -4.30 12.65
N ALA A 275 -7.68 -5.01 11.62
CA ALA A 275 -6.85 -5.93 10.84
C ALA A 275 -5.62 -5.23 10.22
N GLY A 276 -5.78 -4.00 9.75
CA GLY A 276 -4.68 -3.19 9.20
C GLY A 276 -3.64 -2.78 10.24
N THR A 277 -4.03 -2.67 11.51
CA THR A 277 -3.21 -2.06 12.57
C THR A 277 -2.76 -3.03 13.66
N ILE A 278 -3.18 -4.30 13.62
CA ILE A 278 -2.90 -5.26 14.68
C ILE A 278 -1.54 -5.96 14.56
N ASN A 279 -1.08 -6.27 13.34
CA ASN A 279 0.22 -6.91 13.12
C ASN A 279 1.34 -5.87 13.02
N LYS A 280 2.09 -5.70 14.10
CA LYS A 280 3.05 -4.60 14.30
C LYS A 280 4.12 -4.49 13.20
N ARG A 281 4.56 -5.62 12.65
CA ARG A 281 5.55 -5.63 11.56
C ARG A 281 4.97 -5.17 10.23
N LYS A 282 3.65 -5.22 10.05
CA LYS A 282 2.98 -4.94 8.76
C LYS A 282 2.33 -3.56 8.69
N LEU A 283 2.63 -2.68 9.64
CA LEU A 283 1.98 -1.38 9.80
C LEU A 283 2.35 -0.34 8.74
N ASP A 284 3.25 -0.66 7.81
CA ASP A 284 3.58 0.22 6.68
C ASP A 284 2.39 0.29 5.72
N SER A 285 2.13 -0.80 4.98
CA SER A 285 1.05 -0.80 3.98
C SER A 285 -0.25 -1.49 4.37
N MET A 286 -0.29 -2.34 5.40
CA MET A 286 -1.55 -3.02 5.75
C MET A 286 -2.69 -2.06 6.13
N PRO A 287 -2.47 -0.96 6.89
CA PRO A 287 -3.50 0.03 7.13
C PRO A 287 -4.09 0.61 5.83
N ALA A 288 -3.22 0.96 4.88
CA ALA A 288 -3.60 1.54 3.60
C ALA A 288 -4.36 0.51 2.73
N LEU A 289 -3.82 -0.69 2.57
CA LEU A 289 -4.41 -1.75 1.74
C LEU A 289 -5.77 -2.22 2.27
N LEU A 290 -5.90 -2.44 3.59
CA LEU A 290 -7.19 -2.83 4.18
C LEU A 290 -8.16 -1.65 4.29
N GLY A 291 -7.67 -0.42 4.39
CA GLY A 291 -8.48 0.79 4.23
C GLY A 291 -9.10 0.87 2.83
N ALA A 292 -8.33 0.58 1.78
CA ALA A 292 -8.86 0.47 0.42
C ALA A 292 -9.96 -0.61 0.31
N ILE A 293 -9.72 -1.79 0.87
CA ILE A 293 -10.68 -2.91 0.86
C ILE A 293 -11.96 -2.56 1.65
N ALA A 294 -11.83 -1.92 2.81
CA ALA A 294 -12.97 -1.40 3.56
C ALA A 294 -13.78 -0.42 2.70
N GLY A 295 -13.10 0.44 1.94
CA GLY A 295 -13.67 1.33 0.94
C GLY A 295 -14.44 0.63 -0.18
N LEU A 296 -13.88 -0.45 -0.72
CA LEU A 296 -14.49 -1.25 -1.77
C LEU A 296 -15.79 -1.95 -1.31
N ILE A 297 -15.86 -2.32 -0.04
CA ILE A 297 -17.00 -3.06 0.55
C ILE A 297 -18.05 -2.11 1.15
N HIS A 298 -17.60 -1.10 1.89
CA HIS A 298 -18.45 -0.21 2.71
C HIS A 298 -18.56 1.21 2.15
N GLY A 299 -18.05 1.47 0.95
CA GLY A 299 -18.00 2.82 0.39
C GLY A 299 -17.17 3.77 1.25
N ASP A 300 -17.53 5.04 1.23
CA ASP A 300 -16.79 6.13 1.88
C ASP A 300 -17.37 6.60 3.23
N GLU A 301 -18.52 6.07 3.65
CA GLU A 301 -19.24 6.56 4.86
C GLU A 301 -18.53 6.27 6.18
N TRP A 302 -17.63 5.30 6.20
CA TRP A 302 -16.87 4.97 7.40
C TRP A 302 -15.68 5.92 7.63
N ILE A 303 -15.30 6.70 6.62
CA ILE A 303 -14.16 7.62 6.67
C ILE A 303 -14.61 8.92 7.35
N PRO A 304 -13.83 9.48 8.29
CA PRO A 304 -14.19 10.74 8.94
C PRO A 304 -14.44 11.87 7.93
N SER A 305 -15.58 12.55 8.03
CA SER A 305 -15.96 13.63 7.10
C SER A 305 -14.94 14.76 7.03
N GLY A 306 -14.30 15.09 8.16
CA GLY A 306 -13.20 16.06 8.19
C GLY A 306 -11.98 15.64 7.38
N PHE A 307 -11.70 14.33 7.31
CA PHE A 307 -10.63 13.78 6.49
C PHE A 307 -10.99 13.81 5.00
N ILE A 308 -12.22 13.45 4.64
CA ILE A 308 -12.71 13.54 3.26
C ILE A 308 -12.62 14.99 2.74
N ALA A 309 -12.98 15.96 3.60
CA ALA A 309 -13.01 17.37 3.22
C ALA A 309 -11.61 18.00 3.10
N ASN A 310 -10.71 17.74 4.03
CA ASN A 310 -9.45 18.52 4.17
C ASN A 310 -8.21 17.66 4.50
N GLY A 311 -8.34 16.33 4.56
CA GLY A 311 -7.29 15.43 5.03
C GLY A 311 -6.60 14.64 3.91
N SER A 312 -7.07 14.72 2.67
CA SER A 312 -6.67 13.83 1.58
C SER A 312 -5.60 14.42 0.64
N ASP A 313 -5.01 15.56 1.00
CA ASP A 313 -3.95 16.21 0.23
C ASP A 313 -2.58 15.57 0.50
N LEU A 314 -1.79 15.44 -0.56
CA LEU A 314 -0.44 14.88 -0.53
C LEU A 314 0.59 15.94 -0.11
N ASP A 315 1.54 15.56 0.72
CA ASP A 315 2.57 16.46 1.25
C ASP A 315 3.88 16.44 0.43
N GLY A 316 4.02 15.53 -0.55
CA GLY A 316 5.26 15.32 -1.32
C GLY A 316 6.34 14.61 -0.50
N VAL A 317 5.96 13.62 0.31
CA VAL A 317 6.87 12.86 1.18
C VAL A 317 7.83 11.98 0.37
N CYS A 318 7.36 11.42 -0.74
CA CYS A 318 8.09 10.52 -1.64
C CYS A 318 8.36 11.16 -3.00
N ILE A 319 7.36 11.82 -3.58
CA ILE A 319 7.45 12.48 -4.89
C ILE A 319 7.13 13.97 -4.68
N PRO A 320 8.15 14.85 -4.58
CA PRO A 320 7.96 16.27 -4.27
C PRO A 320 6.93 17.00 -5.15
N SER A 321 6.85 16.66 -6.43
CA SER A 321 5.89 17.25 -7.38
C SER A 321 4.42 16.87 -7.13
N LEU A 322 4.14 15.88 -6.28
CA LEU A 322 2.78 15.55 -5.85
C LEU A 322 2.27 16.42 -4.71
N LYS A 323 3.11 17.28 -4.11
CA LYS A 323 2.67 18.17 -3.04
C LYS A 323 1.48 19.03 -3.46
N GLY A 324 0.43 19.02 -2.65
CA GLY A 324 -0.81 19.77 -2.88
C GLY A 324 -1.77 19.12 -3.88
N LYS A 325 -1.48 17.92 -4.39
CA LYS A 325 -2.45 17.12 -5.13
C LYS A 325 -3.42 16.45 -4.13
N SER A 326 -4.70 16.36 -4.50
CA SER A 326 -5.73 15.77 -3.65
C SER A 326 -6.12 14.36 -4.10
N LEU A 327 -6.20 13.40 -3.16
CA LEU A 327 -6.79 12.09 -3.46
C LEU A 327 -8.31 12.17 -3.67
N SER A 328 -9.00 13.16 -3.10
CA SER A 328 -10.42 13.40 -3.37
C SER A 328 -10.63 13.77 -4.85
N ASP A 329 -9.78 14.63 -5.40
CA ASP A 329 -9.79 14.97 -6.83
C ASP A 329 -9.40 13.79 -7.70
N LEU A 330 -8.42 12.98 -7.27
CA LEU A 330 -8.05 11.75 -7.98
C LEU A 330 -9.25 10.80 -8.08
N ALA A 331 -9.96 10.57 -6.97
CA ALA A 331 -11.15 9.72 -6.96
C ALA A 331 -12.21 10.22 -7.95
N ALA A 332 -12.45 11.54 -8.00
CA ALA A 332 -13.37 12.14 -8.96
C ALA A 332 -12.93 11.88 -10.42
N ARG A 333 -11.63 12.05 -10.73
CA ARG A 333 -11.07 11.76 -12.06
C ARG A 333 -11.21 10.29 -12.48
N ILE A 334 -11.10 9.34 -11.54
CA ILE A 334 -11.27 7.90 -11.81
C ILE A 334 -12.75 7.55 -12.06
N ILE A 335 -13.66 8.23 -11.37
CA ILE A 335 -15.10 8.02 -11.52
C ILE A 335 -15.57 8.45 -12.92
N GLY A 336 -15.10 9.60 -13.40
CA GLY A 336 -15.46 10.20 -14.70
C GLY A 336 -16.20 11.52 -14.52
#